data_AF-A0A1V5GE16-F1
#
_entry.id   AF-A0A1V5GE16-F1
#
_cell.length_a   1.000
_cell.length_b   1.000
_cell.length_c   1.000
_cell.angle_alpha   90.00
_cell.angle_beta   90.00
_cell.angle_gamma   90.00
#
_symmetry.space_group_name_H-M   'P 1'
#
loop_
_entity.id
_entity.type
_entity.pdbx_description
1 polymer ?
#
loop_
_entity_poly.entity_id
_entity_poly.type
_entity_poly.pdbx_seq_one_letter_code
_entity_poly.pdbx_strand_id
1 'polypeptide(L)'
;MLIGQELCKALFNDEYQYVLAVHIDHEHIHNHIVLNNVNFYTGKTFETEFNQGKIPERAWSKLRQVSDELCKKHHLSVIESPEKSKGKSHYEWELDKQSLSWKAQLKAAIDEVIKVSEDFNDFLAKCAEFGILIDYNPDHKIDLKFMLAAQKERNPRARFTRAKTLGWFYESKQIARRIETYKYMTTHAPKVRLIPTTEERFQQSQGLQNWADRENMKVVSKALNEMTADIQLWITAPIPTPTMT
;
A
#
# COMPACT_ATOMS: atom_id res chain seq x y z
N MET A 1 13.67 -4.51 -27.34
CA MET A 1 13.63 -3.03 -27.23
C MET A 1 14.22 -2.65 -25.88
N LEU A 2 15.16 -1.71 -25.85
CA LEU A 2 15.85 -1.30 -24.62
C LEU A 2 15.03 -0.20 -23.94
N ILE A 3 14.09 -0.59 -23.07
CA ILE A 3 13.17 0.33 -22.36
C ILE A 3 13.94 1.48 -21.66
N GLY A 4 15.13 1.21 -21.14
CA GLY A 4 16.00 2.23 -20.54
C GLY A 4 16.46 3.32 -21.53
N GLN A 5 16.68 2.98 -22.80
CA GLN A 5 17.03 3.97 -23.83
C GLN A 5 15.84 4.84 -24.19
N GLU A 6 14.63 4.26 -24.28
CA GLU A 6 13.40 5.03 -24.51
C GLU A 6 13.15 6.03 -23.38
N LEU A 7 13.36 5.60 -22.13
CA LEU A 7 13.25 6.46 -20.96
C LEU A 7 14.24 7.63 -21.01
N CYS A 8 15.54 7.35 -21.26
CA CYS A 8 16.55 8.38 -21.37
C CYS A 8 16.26 9.35 -22.51
N LYS A 9 15.83 8.85 -23.68
CA LYS A 9 15.49 9.70 -24.82
C LYS A 9 14.31 10.62 -24.53
N ALA A 10 13.26 10.11 -23.89
CA ALA A 10 12.10 10.91 -23.51
C ALA A 10 12.40 11.97 -22.44
N LEU A 11 13.36 11.72 -21.54
CA LEU A 11 13.71 12.65 -20.46
C LEU A 11 14.76 13.67 -20.85
N PHE A 12 15.77 13.25 -21.61
CA PHE A 12 16.97 14.06 -21.86
C PHE A 12 17.04 14.63 -23.27
N ASN A 13 16.21 14.15 -24.20
CA ASN A 13 16.04 14.67 -25.57
C ASN A 13 17.36 14.95 -26.32
N ASP A 14 18.40 14.15 -26.06
CA ASP A 14 19.76 14.33 -26.59
C ASP A 14 20.43 15.68 -26.23
N GLU A 15 19.88 16.42 -25.27
CA GLU A 15 20.43 17.67 -24.71
C GLU A 15 21.40 17.42 -23.55
N TYR A 16 21.27 16.27 -22.89
CA TYR A 16 22.13 15.84 -21.81
C TYR A 16 22.91 14.58 -22.17
N GLN A 17 24.17 14.54 -21.75
CA GLN A 17 25.00 13.35 -21.86
C GLN A 17 24.66 12.38 -20.74
N TYR A 18 24.51 11.09 -21.05
CA TYR A 18 24.26 10.06 -20.06
C TYR A 18 24.95 8.74 -20.42
N VAL A 19 25.21 7.92 -19.40
CA VAL A 19 25.63 6.52 -19.53
C VAL A 19 24.51 5.64 -19.00
N LEU A 20 24.10 4.66 -19.80
CA LEU A 20 23.11 3.65 -19.44
C LEU A 20 23.79 2.28 -19.37
N ALA A 21 23.73 1.63 -18.21
CA ALA A 21 24.20 0.26 -18.01
C ALA A 21 23.05 -0.63 -17.53
N VAL A 22 22.84 -1.76 -18.19
CA VAL A 22 21.79 -2.73 -17.84
C VAL A 22 22.44 -3.88 -17.08
N HIS A 23 21.96 -4.16 -15.88
CA HIS A 23 22.46 -5.23 -15.02
C HIS A 23 21.43 -6.34 -14.89
N ILE A 24 21.91 -7.59 -14.90
CA ILE A 24 21.15 -8.84 -14.77
C ILE A 24 21.72 -9.74 -13.68
N ASP A 25 22.54 -9.17 -12.80
CA ASP A 25 23.31 -9.86 -11.76
C ASP A 25 22.54 -10.08 -10.45
N HIS A 26 21.28 -9.60 -10.38
CA HIS A 26 20.38 -9.74 -9.24
C HIS A 26 19.07 -10.43 -9.66
N GLU A 27 18.21 -10.74 -8.69
CA GLU A 27 16.87 -11.34 -8.93
C GLU A 27 15.96 -10.52 -9.86
N HIS A 28 16.32 -9.26 -10.14
CA HIS A 28 15.60 -8.39 -11.06
C HIS A 28 16.57 -7.65 -11.98
N ILE A 29 16.13 -7.48 -13.23
CA ILE A 29 16.83 -6.66 -14.23
C ILE A 29 16.69 -5.20 -13.84
N HIS A 30 17.79 -4.47 -13.75
CA HIS A 30 17.79 -3.06 -13.40
C HIS A 30 18.74 -2.24 -14.27
N ASN A 31 18.45 -0.95 -14.38
CA ASN A 31 19.23 0.00 -15.18
C ASN A 31 19.94 0.99 -14.26
N HIS A 32 21.25 1.15 -14.45
CA HIS A 32 22.02 2.26 -13.90
C HIS A 32 22.11 3.36 -14.95
N ILE A 33 21.65 4.56 -14.58
CA ILE A 33 21.67 5.74 -15.45
C ILE A 33 22.50 6.82 -14.76
N VAL A 34 23.65 7.15 -15.34
CA VAL A 34 24.50 8.25 -14.88
C VAL A 34 24.31 9.42 -15.83
N LEU A 35 23.77 10.52 -15.32
CA LEU A 35 23.46 11.73 -16.09
C LEU A 35 24.52 12.82 -15.81
N ASN A 36 25.03 13.45 -16.87
CA ASN A 36 25.73 14.72 -16.73
C ASN A 36 24.71 15.80 -16.37
N ASN A 37 24.89 16.46 -15.23
CA ASN A 37 23.97 17.49 -14.75
C ASN A 37 23.92 18.72 -15.66
N VAL A 38 24.89 18.95 -16.54
CA VAL A 38 24.96 20.15 -17.37
C VAL A 38 24.40 19.88 -18.77
N ASN A 39 23.46 20.71 -19.22
CA ASN A 39 22.92 20.68 -20.57
C ASN A 39 24.02 21.10 -21.57
N PHE A 40 24.20 20.30 -22.62
CA PHE A 40 25.26 20.49 -23.61
C PHE A 40 25.10 21.79 -24.42
N TYR A 41 23.86 22.23 -24.64
CA TYR A 41 23.55 23.42 -25.44
C TYR A 41 23.44 24.69 -24.61
N THR A 42 22.74 24.62 -23.47
CA THR A 42 22.43 25.81 -22.66
C THR A 42 23.47 26.10 -21.59
N GLY A 43 24.30 25.11 -21.22
CA GLY A 43 25.25 25.20 -20.12
C GLY A 43 24.61 25.29 -18.73
N LYS A 44 23.29 25.17 -18.63
CA LYS A 44 22.57 25.20 -17.35
C LYS A 44 22.54 23.81 -16.73
N THR A 45 22.39 23.76 -15.41
CA THR A 45 22.22 22.48 -14.70
C THR A 45 20.79 21.96 -14.84
N PHE A 46 20.63 20.64 -14.79
CA PHE A 46 19.33 19.96 -14.83
C PHE A 46 18.42 20.44 -13.69
N GLU A 47 18.99 20.69 -12.50
CA GLU A 47 18.26 21.29 -11.40
C GLU A 47 17.77 22.71 -11.71
N THR A 48 18.55 23.51 -12.45
CA THR A 48 18.15 24.86 -12.85
C THR A 48 17.03 24.82 -13.87
N GLU A 49 17.09 23.93 -14.86
CA GLU A 49 16.09 23.86 -15.92
C GLU A 49 14.78 23.20 -15.47
N PHE A 50 14.86 22.18 -14.62
CA PHE A 50 13.71 21.35 -14.26
C PHE A 50 13.24 21.48 -12.80
N ASN A 51 14.03 22.13 -11.92
CA ASN A 51 13.70 22.25 -10.49
C ASN A 51 13.69 23.70 -9.95
N GLN A 52 13.90 24.73 -10.77
CA GLN A 52 13.77 26.13 -10.32
C GLN A 52 12.37 26.73 -10.52
N GLY A 53 12.01 27.67 -9.64
CA GLY A 53 10.87 28.58 -9.82
C GLY A 53 9.48 28.00 -9.53
N LYS A 54 8.46 28.61 -10.17
CA LYS A 54 7.02 28.29 -10.10
C LYS A 54 6.63 27.06 -10.95
N ILE A 55 7.58 26.20 -11.33
CA ILE A 55 7.27 25.00 -12.10
C ILE A 55 6.50 24.03 -11.18
N PRO A 56 5.22 23.73 -11.46
CA PRO A 56 4.40 22.91 -10.58
C PRO A 56 4.84 21.45 -10.56
N GLU A 57 5.42 20.95 -11.66
CA GLU A 57 5.87 19.57 -11.82
C GLU A 57 7.39 19.47 -11.77
N ARG A 58 7.89 18.85 -10.71
CA ARG A 58 9.33 18.59 -10.52
C ARG A 58 9.81 17.52 -11.51
N ALA A 59 11.10 17.55 -11.86
CA ALA A 59 11.74 16.53 -12.70
C ALA A 59 11.39 15.08 -12.29
N TRP A 60 11.37 14.81 -10.97
CA TRP A 60 11.04 13.48 -10.44
C TRP A 60 9.61 13.03 -10.77
N SER A 61 8.64 13.97 -10.76
CA SER A 61 7.25 13.67 -11.11
C SER A 61 7.15 13.28 -12.59
N LYS A 62 7.83 14.04 -13.46
CA LYS A 62 7.91 13.76 -14.90
C LYS A 62 8.59 12.42 -15.18
N LEU A 63 9.70 12.12 -14.51
CA LEU A 63 10.40 10.85 -14.63
C LEU A 63 9.49 9.67 -14.29
N ARG A 64 8.74 9.77 -13.18
CA ARG A 64 7.79 8.73 -12.79
C ARG A 64 6.69 8.54 -13.83
N GLN A 65 6.09 9.64 -14.29
CA GLN A 65 5.03 9.58 -15.29
C GLN A 65 5.50 8.92 -16.60
N VAL A 66 6.65 9.35 -17.13
CA VAL A 66 7.22 8.78 -18.37
C VAL A 66 7.58 7.31 -18.17
N SER A 67 8.11 6.94 -17.01
CA SER A 67 8.39 5.54 -16.67
C SER A 67 7.12 4.70 -16.64
N ASP A 68 6.05 5.18 -16.01
CA ASP A 68 4.76 4.48 -15.92
C ASP A 68 4.11 4.33 -17.30
N GLU A 69 4.17 5.37 -18.14
CA GLU A 69 3.68 5.32 -19.53
C GLU A 69 4.44 4.30 -20.38
N LEU A 70 5.77 4.25 -20.25
CA LEU A 70 6.60 3.24 -20.92
C LEU A 70 6.28 1.84 -20.43
N CYS A 71 6.17 1.63 -19.12
CA CYS A 71 5.78 0.34 -18.56
C CYS A 71 4.42 -0.12 -19.11
N LYS A 72 3.41 0.76 -19.13
CA LYS A 72 2.09 0.44 -19.72
C LYS A 72 2.19 0.06 -21.20
N LYS A 73 2.95 0.82 -21.98
CA LYS A 73 3.17 0.58 -23.42
C LYS A 73 3.82 -0.78 -23.68
N HIS A 74 4.71 -1.21 -22.79
CA HIS A 74 5.42 -2.49 -22.88
C HIS A 74 4.72 -3.63 -22.11
N HIS A 75 3.47 -3.44 -21.70
CA HIS A 75 2.67 -4.42 -20.93
C HIS A 75 3.32 -4.87 -19.61
N LEU A 76 4.09 -3.99 -18.98
CA LEU A 76 4.69 -4.18 -17.66
C LEU A 76 3.75 -3.67 -16.56
N SER A 77 3.91 -4.23 -15.36
CA SER A 77 3.16 -3.81 -14.18
C SER A 77 3.46 -2.35 -13.80
N VAL A 78 2.43 -1.57 -13.51
CA VAL A 78 2.53 -0.20 -13.02
C VAL A 78 1.79 -0.05 -11.70
N ILE A 79 2.29 0.81 -10.83
CA ILE A 79 1.64 1.13 -9.56
C ILE A 79 0.47 2.08 -9.87
N GLU A 80 -0.75 1.56 -9.95
CA GLU A 80 -1.93 2.34 -10.33
C GLU A 80 -2.32 3.41 -9.29
N SER A 81 -1.99 3.19 -8.02
CA SER A 81 -2.33 4.07 -6.90
C SER A 81 -1.10 4.32 -6.02
N PRO A 82 -0.16 5.19 -6.42
CA PRO A 82 1.00 5.51 -5.60
C PRO A 82 0.55 6.23 -4.33
N GLU A 83 1.00 5.75 -3.16
CA GLU A 83 0.81 6.48 -1.92
C GLU A 83 1.39 7.90 -2.07
N LYS A 84 0.57 8.92 -1.80
CA LYS A 84 1.00 10.34 -1.81
C LYS A 84 1.87 10.70 -0.60
N SER A 85 2.33 9.69 0.16
CA SER A 85 3.18 9.89 1.33
C SER A 85 4.59 10.25 0.88
N LYS A 86 5.31 11.05 1.68
CA LYS A 86 6.76 11.18 1.51
C LYS A 86 7.34 9.79 1.69
N GLY A 87 8.22 9.36 0.76
CA GLY A 87 8.88 8.05 0.85
C GLY A 87 9.45 7.83 2.25
N LYS A 88 9.36 6.59 2.73
CA LYS A 88 9.85 6.20 4.06
C LYS A 88 11.31 6.60 4.19
N SER A 89 11.67 7.33 5.25
CA SER A 89 13.08 7.68 5.48
C SER A 89 13.89 6.41 5.78
N HIS A 90 15.19 6.41 5.50
CA HIS A 90 16.07 5.27 5.81
C HIS A 90 15.97 4.88 7.30
N TYR A 91 15.92 5.87 8.18
CA TYR A 91 15.73 5.67 9.62
C TYR A 91 14.38 5.01 9.97
N GLU A 92 13.28 5.45 9.33
CA GLU A 92 11.98 4.81 9.50
C GLU A 92 11.97 3.37 8.95
N TRP A 93 12.72 3.10 7.88
CA TRP A 93 12.88 1.76 7.31
C TRP A 93 13.68 0.82 8.21
N GLU A 94 14.80 1.27 8.80
CA GLU A 94 15.58 0.50 9.76
C GLU A 94 14.79 0.16 11.03
N LEU A 95 14.06 1.13 11.57
CA LEU A 95 13.22 0.91 12.75
C LEU A 95 12.08 -0.08 12.49
N ASP A 96 11.55 -0.09 11.26
CA ASP A 96 10.52 -1.05 10.86
C ASP A 96 11.09 -2.47 10.72
N LYS A 97 12.30 -2.59 10.16
CA LYS A 97 13.04 -3.86 10.11
C LYS A 97 13.34 -4.42 11.50
N GLN A 98 13.51 -3.54 12.49
CA GLN A 98 13.71 -3.90 13.89
C GLN A 98 12.41 -4.00 14.70
N SER A 99 11.23 -3.79 14.09
CA SER A 99 9.92 -3.76 14.77
C SER A 99 9.80 -2.72 15.91
N LEU A 100 10.71 -1.74 15.95
CA LEU A 100 10.77 -0.68 16.97
C LEU A 100 10.03 0.59 16.56
N SER A 101 9.50 0.64 15.34
CA SER A 101 8.73 1.78 14.84
C SER A 101 7.39 1.88 15.58
N TRP A 102 7.22 2.93 16.40
CA TRP A 102 5.95 3.22 17.06
C TRP A 102 4.79 3.38 16.06
N LYS A 103 5.07 3.84 14.83
CA LYS A 103 4.06 3.92 13.75
C LYS A 103 3.60 2.54 13.31
N ALA A 104 4.52 1.59 13.17
CA ALA A 104 4.18 0.21 12.79
C ALA A 104 3.40 -0.48 13.90
N GLN A 105 3.82 -0.30 15.16
CA GLN A 105 3.10 -0.82 16.33
C GLN A 105 1.69 -0.23 16.43
N LEU A 106 1.52 1.07 16.17
CA LEU A 106 0.21 1.72 16.14
C LEU A 106 -0.68 1.18 15.02
N LYS A 107 -0.14 1.00 13.82
CA LYS A 107 -0.86 0.41 12.69
C LYS A 107 -1.33 -1.01 13.01
N ALA A 108 -0.42 -1.85 13.50
CA ALA A 108 -0.74 -3.22 13.89
C ALA A 108 -1.81 -3.28 14.98
N ALA A 109 -1.70 -2.44 16.02
CA ALA A 109 -2.70 -2.37 17.08
C ALA A 109 -4.08 -1.95 16.54
N ILE A 110 -4.14 -0.94 15.65
CA ILE A 110 -5.39 -0.53 14.99
C ILE A 110 -5.96 -1.69 14.15
N ASP A 111 -5.12 -2.38 13.39
CA ASP A 111 -5.54 -3.49 12.52
C ASP A 111 -6.08 -4.69 13.32
N GLU A 112 -5.55 -4.95 14.51
CA GLU A 112 -6.11 -5.96 15.42
C GLU A 112 -7.47 -5.54 15.98
N VAL A 113 -7.64 -4.28 16.40
CA VAL A 113 -8.94 -3.79 16.87
C VAL A 113 -9.99 -3.89 15.77
N ILE A 114 -9.65 -3.52 14.53
CA ILE A 114 -10.57 -3.60 13.37
C ILE A 114 -11.11 -5.02 13.16
N LYS A 115 -10.32 -6.07 13.41
CA LYS A 115 -10.75 -7.47 13.23
C LYS A 115 -11.76 -7.91 14.29
N VAL A 116 -11.66 -7.35 15.49
CA VAL A 116 -12.48 -7.74 16.65
C VAL A 116 -13.70 -6.83 16.81
N SER A 117 -13.71 -5.67 16.16
CA SER A 117 -14.81 -4.71 16.22
C SER A 117 -16.00 -5.13 15.37
N GLU A 118 -17.21 -4.86 15.88
CA GLU A 118 -18.46 -5.12 15.15
C GLU A 118 -18.92 -3.91 14.34
N ASP A 119 -18.75 -2.70 14.90
CA ASP A 119 -19.15 -1.43 14.32
C ASP A 119 -18.13 -0.32 14.68
N PHE A 120 -18.22 0.86 14.07
CA PHE A 120 -17.28 1.96 14.32
C PHE A 120 -17.31 2.47 15.79
N ASN A 121 -18.48 2.46 16.44
CA ASN A 121 -18.58 2.84 17.85
C ASN A 121 -17.90 1.82 18.78
N ASP A 122 -18.05 0.53 18.45
CA ASP A 122 -17.39 -0.56 19.17
C ASP A 122 -15.85 -0.52 18.96
N PHE A 123 -15.40 -0.12 17.77
CA PHE A 123 -13.99 0.19 17.53
C PHE A 123 -13.45 1.29 18.46
N LEU A 124 -14.18 2.38 18.66
CA LEU A 124 -13.75 3.46 19.56
C LEU A 124 -13.63 2.97 21.01
N ALA A 125 -14.55 2.11 21.47
CA ALA A 125 -14.52 1.52 22.80
C ALA A 125 -13.32 0.57 22.96
N LYS A 126 -13.17 -0.40 22.06
CA LYS A 126 -12.09 -1.41 22.09
C LYS A 126 -10.70 -0.80 21.92
N CYS A 127 -10.57 0.30 21.20
CA CYS A 127 -9.28 0.97 21.09
C CYS A 127 -8.67 1.36 22.44
N ALA A 128 -9.50 1.77 23.42
CA ALA A 128 -9.02 2.06 24.76
C ALA A 128 -8.45 0.80 25.46
N GLU A 129 -9.08 -0.36 25.27
CA GLU A 129 -8.65 -1.65 25.83
C GLU A 129 -7.32 -2.12 25.22
N PHE A 130 -7.11 -1.86 23.93
CA PHE A 130 -5.86 -2.17 23.22
C PHE A 130 -4.75 -1.12 23.45
N GLY A 131 -4.96 -0.18 24.39
CA GLY A 131 -3.97 0.84 24.75
C GLY A 131 -3.79 1.91 23.67
N ILE A 132 -4.83 2.20 22.89
CA ILE A 132 -4.86 3.24 21.87
C ILE A 132 -5.76 4.38 22.36
N LEU A 133 -5.17 5.56 22.58
CA LEU A 133 -5.91 6.78 22.86
C LEU A 133 -6.43 7.37 21.55
N ILE A 134 -7.73 7.64 21.50
CA ILE A 134 -8.41 8.21 20.35
C ILE A 134 -8.98 9.59 20.68
N ASP A 135 -8.85 10.49 19.72
CA ASP A 135 -9.57 11.76 19.65
C ASP A 135 -10.40 11.74 18.35
N TYR A 136 -11.72 11.56 18.49
CA TYR A 136 -12.68 11.53 17.39
C TYR A 136 -13.60 12.73 17.46
N ASN A 137 -13.60 13.56 16.42
CA ASN A 137 -14.52 14.69 16.31
C ASN A 137 -14.97 14.88 14.86
N PRO A 138 -16.22 14.49 14.51
CA PRO A 138 -16.71 14.49 13.13
C PRO A 138 -16.84 15.90 12.52
N ASP A 139 -16.96 16.93 13.36
CA ASP A 139 -17.13 18.32 12.89
C ASP A 139 -15.80 18.96 12.46
N HIS A 140 -14.67 18.32 12.78
CA HIS A 140 -13.35 18.81 12.43
C HIS A 140 -12.86 18.24 11.10
N LYS A 141 -12.13 19.05 10.34
CA LYS A 141 -11.41 18.62 9.11
C LYS A 141 -10.44 17.45 9.34
N ILE A 142 -10.00 17.25 10.57
CA ILE A 142 -9.27 16.07 11.02
C ILE A 142 -10.17 15.41 12.04
N ASP A 143 -10.89 14.42 11.55
CA ASP A 143 -11.92 13.68 12.26
C ASP A 143 -11.35 12.68 13.25
N LEU A 144 -10.22 12.04 12.92
CA LEU A 144 -9.68 10.96 13.72
C LEU A 144 -8.18 11.11 13.98
N LYS A 145 -7.79 10.99 15.26
CA LYS A 145 -6.40 10.97 15.69
C LYS A 145 -6.16 9.83 16.67
N PHE A 146 -4.98 9.23 16.56
CA PHE A 146 -4.55 8.07 17.32
C PHE A 146 -3.26 8.34 18.09
N MET A 147 -3.10 7.71 19.24
CA MET A 147 -1.87 7.72 20.01
C MET A 147 -1.74 6.42 20.81
N LEU A 148 -0.58 5.80 20.81
CA LEU A 148 -0.34 4.62 21.66
C LEU A 148 -0.15 5.07 23.11
N ALA A 149 -0.84 4.45 24.06
CA ALA A 149 -0.74 4.76 25.49
C ALA A 149 0.70 4.55 25.99
N ALA A 150 1.35 3.46 25.59
CA ALA A 150 2.76 3.20 25.90
C ALA A 150 3.72 4.27 25.33
N GLN A 151 3.35 4.93 24.23
CA GLN A 151 4.13 6.04 23.68
C GLN A 151 3.99 7.31 24.52
N LYS A 152 2.80 7.56 25.09
CA LYS A 152 2.56 8.68 26.03
C LYS A 152 3.33 8.48 27.33
N GLU A 153 3.39 7.25 27.84
CA GLU A 153 4.17 6.91 29.03
C GLU A 153 5.68 7.05 28.82
N ARG A 154 6.20 6.59 27.67
CA ARG A 154 7.62 6.73 27.32
C ARG A 154 8.02 8.17 27.00
N ASN A 155 7.12 8.95 26.41
CA ASN A 155 7.40 10.33 26.04
C ASN A 155 6.18 11.23 26.32
N PRO A 156 6.17 11.98 27.44
CA PRO A 156 5.09 12.90 27.78
C PRO A 156 4.84 14.02 26.77
N ARG A 157 5.80 14.30 25.87
CA ARG A 157 5.67 15.30 24.79
C ARG A 157 5.10 14.71 23.49
N ALA A 158 4.83 13.41 23.43
CA ALA A 158 4.28 12.79 22.24
C ALA A 158 2.89 13.36 21.93
N ARG A 159 2.62 13.59 20.64
CA ARG A 159 1.37 14.19 20.16
C ARG A 159 0.53 13.15 19.43
N PHE A 160 -0.77 13.37 19.41
CA PHE A 160 -1.70 12.57 18.61
C PHE A 160 -1.30 12.59 17.12
N THR A 161 -1.31 11.41 16.52
CA THR A 161 -1.05 11.21 15.09
C THR A 161 -2.37 11.22 14.34
N ARG A 162 -2.45 12.04 13.29
CA ARG A 162 -3.65 12.14 12.45
C ARG A 162 -3.80 10.85 11.63
N ALA A 163 -5.02 10.33 11.52
CA ALA A 163 -5.35 9.16 10.69
C ALA A 163 -4.77 9.25 9.27
N LYS A 164 -4.95 10.42 8.62
CA LYS A 164 -4.43 10.70 7.28
C LYS A 164 -2.90 10.52 7.14
N THR A 165 -2.14 10.71 8.22
CA THR A 165 -0.68 10.53 8.21
C THR A 165 -0.27 9.05 8.26
N LEU A 166 -1.13 8.18 8.80
CA LEU A 166 -0.90 6.74 8.82
C LEU A 166 -1.17 6.10 7.45
N GLY A 167 -2.07 6.69 6.66
CA GLY A 167 -2.39 6.26 5.31
C GLY A 167 -3.90 6.23 5.08
N TRP A 168 -4.30 6.04 3.83
CA TRP A 168 -5.71 6.04 3.42
C TRP A 168 -6.53 4.97 4.14
N PHE A 169 -5.96 3.78 4.38
CA PHE A 169 -6.61 2.66 5.07
C PHE A 169 -6.96 2.91 6.55
N TYR A 170 -6.47 4.02 7.13
CA TYR A 170 -6.68 4.38 8.54
C TYR A 170 -7.58 5.61 8.69
N GLU A 171 -8.17 6.12 7.61
CA GLU A 171 -9.21 7.16 7.68
C GLU A 171 -10.52 6.58 8.22
N SER A 172 -11.34 7.41 8.90
CA SER A 172 -12.58 6.99 9.57
C SER A 172 -13.50 6.14 8.69
N LYS A 173 -13.77 6.61 7.46
CA LYS A 173 -14.59 5.92 6.47
C LYS A 173 -14.01 4.57 6.05
N GLN A 174 -12.69 4.49 5.91
CA GLN A 174 -12.03 3.24 5.52
C GLN A 174 -12.00 2.25 6.68
N ILE A 175 -11.82 2.71 7.92
CA ILE A 175 -11.91 1.87 9.11
C ILE A 175 -13.32 1.27 9.22
N ALA A 176 -14.37 2.09 9.12
CA ALA A 176 -15.75 1.62 9.14
C ALA A 176 -16.00 0.57 8.03
N ARG A 177 -15.58 0.87 6.80
CA ARG A 177 -15.68 -0.06 5.66
C ARG A 177 -14.92 -1.37 5.89
N ARG A 178 -13.74 -1.32 6.51
CA ARG A 178 -12.93 -2.51 6.81
C ARG A 178 -13.58 -3.37 7.87
N ILE A 179 -14.15 -2.77 8.92
CA ILE A 179 -14.91 -3.49 9.96
C ILE A 179 -16.08 -4.24 9.31
N GLU A 180 -16.87 -3.54 8.50
CA GLU A 180 -17.97 -4.12 7.72
C GLU A 180 -17.49 -5.28 6.82
N THR A 181 -16.37 -5.08 6.12
CA THR A 181 -15.77 -6.11 5.27
C THR A 181 -15.38 -7.36 6.08
N TYR A 182 -14.72 -7.19 7.22
CA TYR A 182 -14.33 -8.31 8.09
C TYR A 182 -15.55 -9.04 8.67
N LYS A 183 -16.59 -8.31 9.05
CA LYS A 183 -17.86 -8.89 9.51
C LYS A 183 -18.51 -9.74 8.43
N TYR A 184 -18.55 -9.23 7.19
CA TYR A 184 -19.05 -10.00 6.05
C TYR A 184 -18.20 -11.25 5.80
N MET A 185 -16.88 -11.14 5.79
CA MET A 185 -15.97 -12.27 5.59
C MET A 185 -16.13 -13.34 6.68
N THR A 186 -16.32 -12.92 7.93
CA THR A 186 -16.48 -13.84 9.06
C THR A 186 -17.83 -14.56 9.03
N THR A 187 -18.90 -13.88 8.59
CA THR A 187 -20.25 -14.44 8.51
C THR A 187 -20.51 -15.26 7.25
N HIS A 188 -19.90 -14.89 6.12
CA HIS A 188 -20.10 -15.50 4.80
C HIS A 188 -18.88 -16.30 4.31
N ALA A 189 -18.07 -16.81 5.24
CA ALA A 189 -16.87 -17.60 4.92
C ALA A 189 -17.20 -18.75 3.93
N PRO A 190 -16.52 -18.81 2.77
CA PRO A 190 -16.90 -19.70 1.70
C PRO A 190 -16.47 -21.10 2.11
N LYS A 191 -17.39 -22.06 2.00
CA LYS A 191 -17.08 -23.47 2.27
C LYS A 191 -16.29 -24.04 1.11
N VAL A 192 -14.97 -23.86 1.16
CA VAL A 192 -14.06 -24.39 0.15
C VAL A 192 -13.68 -25.83 0.48
N ARG A 193 -13.77 -26.72 -0.51
CA ARG A 193 -13.23 -28.08 -0.41
C ARG A 193 -11.77 -28.08 -0.84
N LEU A 194 -10.87 -28.20 0.12
CA LEU A 194 -9.43 -28.33 -0.13
C LEU A 194 -9.03 -29.81 -0.14
N ILE A 195 -8.08 -30.15 -0.99
CA ILE A 195 -7.41 -31.45 -1.02
C ILE A 195 -6.48 -31.51 0.21
N PRO A 196 -6.65 -32.48 1.12
CA PRO A 196 -5.78 -32.62 2.27
C PRO A 196 -4.39 -33.11 1.84
N THR A 197 -3.41 -32.21 1.86
CA THR A 197 -1.99 -32.54 1.56
C THR A 197 -1.27 -33.21 2.73
N THR A 198 -1.95 -33.45 3.85
CA THR A 198 -1.40 -34.10 5.04
C THR A 198 -1.29 -35.63 4.92
N GLU A 199 -1.93 -36.24 3.92
CA GLU A 199 -1.89 -37.70 3.75
C GLU A 199 -0.53 -38.18 3.23
N GLU A 200 -0.15 -39.40 3.65
CA GLU A 200 1.16 -40.01 3.40
C GLU A 200 1.53 -40.07 1.90
N ARG A 201 0.53 -40.27 1.02
CA ARG A 201 0.72 -40.28 -0.44
C ARG A 201 1.21 -38.94 -1.03
N PHE A 202 0.85 -37.82 -0.40
CA PHE A 202 1.32 -36.50 -0.82
C PHE A 202 2.71 -36.20 -0.26
N GLN A 203 3.04 -36.71 0.93
CA GLN A 203 4.37 -36.55 1.52
C GLN A 203 5.45 -37.39 0.80
N GLN A 204 5.07 -38.54 0.22
CA GLN A 204 5.99 -39.41 -0.52
C GLN A 204 6.28 -38.94 -1.95
N SER A 205 5.49 -38.02 -2.51
CA SER A 205 5.66 -37.54 -3.89
C SER A 205 5.53 -36.03 -3.99
N GLN A 206 6.68 -35.37 -4.18
CA GLN A 206 6.76 -33.91 -4.37
C GLN A 206 5.91 -33.45 -5.57
N GLY A 207 5.81 -34.26 -6.63
CA GLY A 207 4.99 -33.92 -7.80
C GLY A 207 3.50 -33.89 -7.49
N LEU A 208 3.03 -34.85 -6.70
CA LEU A 208 1.63 -34.93 -6.29
C LEU A 208 1.27 -33.83 -5.28
N GLN A 209 2.19 -33.51 -4.37
CA GLN A 209 2.06 -32.38 -3.44
C GLN A 209 1.96 -31.05 -4.21
N ASN A 210 2.89 -30.78 -5.11
CA ASN A 210 2.90 -29.56 -5.91
C ASN A 210 1.62 -29.41 -6.76
N TRP A 211 1.08 -30.52 -7.28
CA TRP A 211 -0.19 -30.52 -7.99
C TRP A 211 -1.36 -30.18 -7.07
N ALA A 212 -1.46 -30.81 -5.90
CA ALA A 212 -2.52 -30.57 -4.93
C ALA A 212 -2.48 -29.14 -4.38
N ASP A 213 -1.30 -28.60 -4.09
CA ASP A 213 -1.11 -27.21 -3.65
C ASP A 213 -1.55 -26.22 -4.73
N ARG A 214 -1.17 -26.46 -5.99
CA ARG A 214 -1.63 -25.64 -7.12
C ARG A 214 -3.14 -25.66 -7.26
N GLU A 215 -3.76 -26.82 -7.11
CA GLU A 215 -5.22 -26.94 -7.23
C GLU A 215 -5.92 -26.27 -6.05
N ASN A 216 -5.47 -26.48 -4.82
CA ASN A 216 -5.95 -25.78 -3.64
C ASN A 216 -5.85 -24.26 -3.80
N MET A 217 -4.72 -23.75 -4.29
CA MET A 217 -4.53 -22.32 -4.54
C MET A 217 -5.52 -21.75 -5.56
N LYS A 218 -5.86 -22.50 -6.63
CA LYS A 218 -6.90 -22.07 -7.58
C LYS A 218 -8.27 -22.00 -6.94
N VAL A 219 -8.64 -23.00 -6.15
CA VAL A 219 -9.95 -23.05 -5.49
C VAL A 219 -10.06 -21.91 -4.46
N VAL A 220 -9.01 -21.68 -3.66
CA VAL A 220 -8.94 -20.55 -2.73
C VAL A 220 -9.02 -19.22 -3.46
N SER A 221 -8.27 -19.05 -4.55
CA SER A 221 -8.30 -17.82 -5.35
C SER A 221 -9.69 -17.53 -5.94
N LYS A 222 -10.38 -18.56 -6.43
CA LYS A 222 -11.76 -18.41 -6.95
C LYS A 222 -12.72 -17.97 -5.84
N ALA A 223 -12.66 -18.62 -4.68
CA ALA A 223 -13.49 -18.26 -3.54
C ALA A 223 -13.22 -16.84 -3.03
N LEU A 224 -11.94 -16.41 -3.00
CA LEU A 224 -11.57 -15.04 -2.64
C LEU A 224 -12.11 -14.01 -3.64
N ASN A 225 -12.06 -14.31 -4.94
CA ASN A 225 -12.60 -13.42 -5.98
C ASN A 225 -14.12 -13.28 -5.86
N GLU A 226 -14.84 -14.38 -5.63
CA GLU A 226 -16.29 -14.38 -5.39
C GLU A 226 -16.65 -13.56 -4.15
N MET A 227 -15.97 -13.80 -3.01
CA MET A 227 -16.17 -12.99 -1.80
C MET A 227 -15.91 -11.51 -2.04
N THR A 228 -14.84 -11.17 -2.77
CA THR A 228 -14.47 -9.77 -3.02
C THR A 228 -15.54 -9.07 -3.87
N ALA A 229 -16.12 -9.77 -4.84
CA ALA A 229 -17.23 -9.28 -5.64
C ALA A 229 -18.49 -9.08 -4.78
N ASP A 230 -18.83 -10.05 -3.92
CA ASP A 230 -20.00 -9.99 -3.05
C ASP A 230 -19.87 -8.88 -1.99
N ILE A 231 -18.68 -8.70 -1.41
CA ILE A 231 -18.35 -7.60 -0.50
C ILE A 231 -18.55 -6.25 -1.21
N GLN A 232 -18.08 -6.13 -2.45
CA GLN A 232 -18.23 -4.90 -3.21
C GLN A 232 -19.71 -4.59 -3.50
N LEU A 233 -20.52 -5.61 -3.80
CA LEU A 233 -21.97 -5.49 -3.97
C LEU A 233 -22.66 -5.12 -2.65
N TRP A 234 -22.28 -5.75 -1.54
CA TRP A 234 -22.86 -5.52 -0.22
C TRP A 234 -22.58 -4.11 0.31
N ILE A 235 -21.36 -3.59 0.10
CA ILE A 235 -20.97 -2.22 0.50
C ILE A 235 -21.62 -1.16 -0.38
N THR A 236 -21.93 -1.48 -1.65
CA THR A 236 -22.54 -0.54 -2.61
C THR A 236 -24.06 -0.62 -2.65
N ALA A 237 -24.66 -1.60 -1.98
CA ALA A 237 -26.11 -1.76 -1.92
C ALA A 237 -26.75 -0.61 -1.13
N PRO A 238 -27.84 0.01 -1.64
CA PRO A 238 -28.57 1.02 -0.90
C PRO A 238 -29.19 0.42 0.36
N ILE A 239 -28.97 1.06 1.51
CA ILE A 239 -29.58 0.67 2.79
C ILE A 239 -31.11 0.72 2.59
N PRO A 240 -31.85 -0.37 2.87
CA PRO A 240 -33.30 -0.34 2.74
C PRO A 240 -33.86 0.70 3.71
N THR A 241 -34.50 1.74 3.16
CA THR A 241 -35.24 2.72 3.95
C THR A 241 -36.34 1.98 4.70
N PRO A 242 -36.46 2.12 6.04
CA PRO A 242 -37.56 1.54 6.75
C PRO A 242 -38.85 2.17 6.22
N THR A 243 -39.70 1.36 5.59
CA THR A 243 -41.09 1.74 5.29
C THR A 243 -41.75 2.07 6.61
N MET A 244 -42.04 3.35 6.83
CA MET A 244 -42.90 3.79 7.91
C MET A 244 -44.30 3.28 7.63
N THR A 245 -44.71 2.27 8.39
CA THR A 245 -46.11 1.84 8.55
C THR A 245 -46.56 2.17 9.96
#